data_AF-A0A379LQJ3-F1
#
_entry.id   AF-A0A379LQJ3-F1
#
_cell.length_a   1.000
_cell.length_b   1.000
_cell.length_c   1.000
_cell.angle_alpha   90.00
_cell.angle_beta   90.00
_cell.angle_gamma   90.00
#
_symmetry.space_group_name_H-M   'P 1'
#
loop_
_entity.id
_entity.type
_entity.pdbx_description
1 polymer ?
#
loop_
_entity_poly.entity_id
_entity_poly.type
_entity_poly.pdbx_seq_one_letter_code
_entity_poly.pdbx_strand_id
1 'polypeptide(L)' 'MDQHGLTQSSFADEIGQRSYVSRILRGDRPLTDKHKARLAARFNLPFEAFAE' A
#
# COMPACT_ATOMS: atom_id res chain seq x y z
N MET A 1 0.15 7.66 10.37
CA MET A 1 0.66 8.36 9.16
C MET A 1 1.44 9.63 9.51
N ASP A 2 1.32 10.18 10.71
CA ASP A 2 2.04 11.39 11.13
C ASP A 2 3.51 11.20 11.54
N GLN A 3 3.94 9.98 11.92
CA GLN A 3 5.30 9.77 12.44
C GLN A 3 6.35 9.29 11.41
N HIS A 4 5.98 9.12 10.14
CA HIS A 4 6.92 8.67 9.08
C HIS A 4 6.86 9.49 7.79
N GLY A 5 6.12 10.61 7.73
CA GLY A 5 5.99 11.44 6.51
C GLY A 5 5.30 10.75 5.31
N LEU A 6 4.95 9.47 5.44
CA LEU A 6 4.26 8.70 4.42
C LEU A 6 2.78 9.06 4.42
N THR A 7 2.41 9.94 3.50
CA THR A 7 1.01 10.28 3.21
C THR A 7 0.38 9.22 2.31
N GLN A 8 -0.95 9.12 2.29
CA GLN A 8 -1.66 8.21 1.37
C GLN A 8 -1.27 8.46 -0.11
N SER A 9 -0.94 9.71 -0.46
CA SER A 9 -0.42 10.11 -1.77
C SER A 9 0.94 9.48 -2.09
N SER A 10 1.71 9.14 -1.06
CA SER A 10 3.02 8.52 -1.22
C SER A 10 2.90 7.12 -1.80
N PHE A 11 1.75 6.45 -1.65
CA PHE A 11 1.49 5.11 -2.17
C PHE A 11 0.89 5.12 -3.60
N ALA A 12 0.91 6.27 -4.26
CA ALA A 12 0.34 6.45 -5.58
C ALA A 12 1.00 5.59 -6.65
N ASP A 13 2.32 5.41 -6.56
CA ASP A 13 3.09 4.60 -7.48
C ASP A 13 2.93 3.09 -7.23
N GLU A 14 2.80 2.65 -5.97
CA GLU A 14 2.66 1.23 -5.65
C GLU A 14 1.23 0.72 -5.83
N ILE A 15 0.27 1.43 -5.24
CA ILE A 15 -1.14 1.02 -5.13
C ILE A 15 -2.01 1.77 -6.15
N GLY A 16 -1.74 3.07 -6.38
CA GLY A 16 -2.53 3.94 -7.24
C GLY A 16 -3.09 5.16 -6.52
N GLN A 17 -3.98 5.89 -7.20
CA GLN A 17 -4.62 7.13 -6.73
C GLN A 17 -4.95 7.15 -5.22
N ARG A 18 -4.75 8.30 -4.57
CA ARG A 18 -5.00 8.49 -3.12
C ARG A 18 -6.38 7.97 -2.68
N SER A 19 -7.42 8.21 -3.47
CA SER A 19 -8.79 7.75 -3.20
C SER A 19 -8.95 6.23 -3.27
N TYR A 20 -8.07 5.53 -4.00
CA TYR A 20 -8.03 4.07 -4.07
C TYR A 20 -7.30 3.49 -2.85
N VAL A 21 -6.17 4.08 -2.47
CA VAL A 21 -5.44 3.76 -1.22
C VAL A 21 -6.36 3.91 -0.01
N SER A 22 -7.10 5.00 0.08
CA SER A 22 -8.05 5.25 1.17
C SER A 22 -9.13 4.18 1.27
N ARG A 23 -9.66 3.72 0.12
CA ARG A 23 -10.63 2.62 0.06
C ARG A 23 -10.04 1.30 0.53
N ILE A 24 -8.79 1.00 0.16
CA ILE A 24 -8.11 -0.20 0.64
C ILE A 24 -7.88 -0.15 2.16
N LEU A 25 -7.42 1.00 2.67
CA LEU A 25 -7.22 1.20 4.11
C LEU A 25 -8.52 1.14 4.92
N ARG A 26 -9.66 1.48 4.30
CA ARG A 26 -10.99 1.34 4.89
C ARG A 26 -11.55 -0.09 4.82
N GLY A 27 -10.90 -1.00 4.09
CA GLY A 27 -11.39 -2.34 3.83
C GLY A 27 -12.45 -2.44 2.71
N ASP A 28 -12.74 -1.34 2.00
CA ASP A 28 -13.65 -1.34 0.84
C ASP A 28 -13.07 -2.13 -0.36
N ARG A 29 -11.74 -2.30 -0.41
CA ARG A 29 -11.03 -3.02 -1.48
C ARG A 29 -9.88 -3.85 -0.90
N PRO A 30 -9.69 -5.10 -1.35
CA PRO A 30 -8.52 -5.88 -0.99
C PRO A 30 -7.25 -5.39 -1.71
N LEU A 31 -6.10 -5.58 -1.05
CA LEU A 31 -4.78 -5.40 -1.66
C LEU A 31 -4.51 -6.56 -2.64
N THR A 32 -4.30 -6.25 -3.91
CA THR A 32 -3.96 -7.26 -4.92
C THR A 32 -2.49 -7.66 -4.81
N ASP A 33 -2.13 -8.83 -5.33
CA ASP A 33 -0.74 -9.31 -5.34
C ASP A 33 0.20 -8.32 -6.04
N LYS A 34 -0.27 -7.64 -7.08
CA LYS A 34 0.53 -6.60 -7.77
C LYS A 34 0.86 -5.41 -6.84
N HIS A 35 -0.08 -4.99 -6.01
CA HIS A 35 0.16 -3.91 -5.05
C HIS A 35 1.09 -4.37 -3.93
N LYS A 36 0.87 -5.58 -3.40
CA LYS A 36 1.73 -6.18 -2.37
C LYS A 36 3.17 -6.30 -2.85
N ALA A 37 3.41 -6.75 -4.08
CA ALA A 37 4.75 -6.84 -4.68
C ALA A 37 5.45 -5.48 -4.79
N ARG A 38 4.70 -4.42 -5.14
CA ARG A 38 5.25 -3.06 -5.23
C ARG A 38 5.54 -2.45 -3.86
N LEU A 39 4.68 -2.67 -2.87
CA LEU A 39 4.97 -2.31 -1.48
C LEU A 39 6.18 -3.06 -0.95
N ALA A 40 6.24 -4.38 -1.15
CA ALA A 40 7.37 -5.22 -0.79
C ALA A 40 8.68 -4.67 -1.36
N ALA A 41 8.71 -4.32 -2.65
CA ALA A 41 9.87 -3.71 -3.29
C ALA A 41 10.24 -2.35 -2.67
N ARG A 42 9.28 -1.49 -2.36
CA ARG A 42 9.54 -0.18 -1.77
C ARG A 42 10.08 -0.26 -0.35
N PHE A 43 9.48 -1.10 0.48
CA PHE A 43 9.87 -1.24 1.88
C PHE A 43 11.00 -2.24 2.07
N ASN A 44 11.47 -2.86 0.98
CA ASN A 44 12.45 -3.95 1.00
C ASN A 44 12.02 -5.07 1.98
N LEU A 45 10.71 -5.34 2.01
CA LEU A 45 10.07 -6.36 2.86
C LEU A 45 9.66 -7.56 2.01
N PRO A 46 9.65 -8.78 2.58
CA PRO A 46 9.14 -9.95 1.88
C PRO A 46 7.65 -9.79 1.58
N PHE A 47 7.21 -10.26 0.43
CA PHE A 47 5.80 -10.24 0.01
C PHE A 47 4.87 -10.87 1.06
N GLU A 48 5.36 -11.91 1.73
CA GLU A 48 4.71 -12.62 2.83
C GLU A 48 4.37 -11.72 4.02
N ALA A 49 5.10 -10.61 4.23
CA ALA A 49 4.76 -9.63 5.26
C ALA A 49 3.42 -8.91 5.00
N PHE A 50 2.89 -9.00 3.77
CA PHE A 50 1.57 -8.48 3.38
C PHE A 50 0.58 -9.60 3.06
N ALA A 51 0.94 -10.86 3.30
CA ALA A 51 0.01 -11.97 3.34
C ALA A 51 -0.57 -12.06 4.76
N GLU A 52 -1.89 -11.90 4.88
CA GLU A 52 -2.63 -12.19 6.12
C GLU A 52 -2.86 -13.70 6.22
#